data_AF-A0A972HMY6-F1
#
_entry.id   AF-A0A972HMY6-F1
#
_cell.length_a   1.000
_cell.length_b   1.000
_cell.length_c   1.000
_cell.angle_alpha   90.00
_cell.angle_beta   90.00
_cell.angle_gamma   90.00
#
_symmetry.space_group_name_H-M   'P 1'
#
loop_
_entity.id
_entity.type
_entity.pdbx_description
1 polymer ?
#
loop_
_entity_poly.entity_id
_entity_poly.type
_entity_poly.pdbx_seq_one_letter_code
_entity_poly.pdbx_strand_id
1 'polypeptide(L)'
;MARIVSFIIQKGGCGKTTTTANTAAYLAMQGFKVLAVDMDPQGNLTQHFGYDTDQLDDTILKLFLNQKSFEEVVLKRSDNLHLLPNNIETAGYELTIYKSLAKEYLLRDVLHPISNAYDFILIDCPPNLGIFSLNALVASTEFILVVSPEFFPMRAIKPFYDTYLMVKKKLNHTLQFKGVLMTMCDFRTRHSQEVRKILEKNFPHKLYKAYIRNNVSLKEASSVGQSIFEYDPQSTGAFDYQNFVEEFIRDYESVQQKRRYYDEKFNQLSEEEKKEILHFARQNLSQYVRHKLDEMENARILQEALIIERNRILEKLFPYRQHAYSSESKS
;
A
#
# COMPACT_ATOMS: atom_id res chain seq x y z
N MET A 1 -16.46 -1.61 -4.35
CA MET A 1 -15.64 -2.84 -4.37
C MET A 1 -14.21 -2.47 -4.02
N ALA A 2 -13.57 -3.21 -3.11
CA ALA A 2 -12.22 -2.92 -2.63
C ALA A 2 -11.18 -2.84 -3.75
N ARG A 3 -10.14 -2.02 -3.56
CA ARG A 3 -8.88 -2.16 -4.30
C ARG A 3 -8.04 -3.28 -3.68
N ILE A 4 -7.82 -4.34 -4.42
CA ILE A 4 -7.03 -5.50 -3.99
C ILE A 4 -5.63 -5.38 -4.59
N VAL A 5 -4.63 -5.16 -3.75
CA VAL A 5 -3.26 -4.81 -4.16
C VAL A 5 -2.27 -5.82 -3.63
N SER A 6 -1.61 -6.54 -4.54
CA SER A 6 -0.49 -7.40 -4.17
C SER A 6 0.84 -6.66 -4.18
N PHE A 7 1.64 -6.82 -3.12
CA PHE A 7 3.04 -6.40 -3.07
C PHE A 7 3.93 -7.58 -3.44
N ILE A 8 4.65 -7.48 -4.56
CA ILE A 8 5.38 -8.61 -5.16
C ILE A 8 6.84 -8.28 -5.40
N ILE A 9 7.69 -9.31 -5.27
CA ILE A 9 9.05 -9.32 -5.80
C ILE A 9 9.58 -10.76 -5.99
N GLN A 10 10.66 -10.91 -6.75
CA GLN A 10 11.33 -12.17 -7.08
C GLN A 10 12.60 -12.48 -6.23
N LYS A 11 12.79 -11.88 -5.05
CA LYS A 11 13.85 -12.23 -4.06
C LYS A 11 13.47 -11.83 -2.62
N GLY A 12 13.90 -12.61 -1.63
CA GLY A 12 13.72 -12.29 -0.21
C GLY A 12 14.43 -10.99 0.21
N GLY A 13 13.93 -10.32 1.26
CA GLY A 13 14.63 -9.20 1.90
C GLY A 13 14.44 -7.81 1.28
N CYS A 14 13.55 -7.64 0.28
CA CYS A 14 13.34 -6.32 -0.37
C CYS A 14 12.31 -5.43 0.33
N GLY A 15 11.85 -5.78 1.54
CA GLY A 15 10.93 -4.94 2.32
C GLY A 15 9.45 -5.02 1.92
N LYS A 16 9.00 -6.12 1.27
CA LYS A 16 7.56 -6.31 0.93
C LYS A 16 6.67 -6.31 2.16
N THR A 17 6.93 -7.20 3.10
CA THR A 17 6.18 -7.31 4.36
C THR A 17 6.14 -5.98 5.09
N THR A 18 7.29 -5.31 5.23
CA THR A 18 7.38 -3.97 5.81
C THR A 18 6.54 -2.96 5.03
N THR A 19 6.55 -3.02 3.69
CA THR A 19 5.75 -2.13 2.85
C THR A 19 4.27 -2.41 3.04
N THR A 20 3.83 -3.66 2.97
CA THR A 20 2.44 -4.07 3.14
C THR A 20 1.92 -3.63 4.50
N ALA A 21 2.65 -3.93 5.58
CA ALA A 21 2.24 -3.59 6.95
C ALA A 21 2.10 -2.08 7.16
N ASN A 22 3.11 -1.30 6.75
CA ASN A 22 3.11 0.14 6.97
C ASN A 22 2.14 0.86 6.03
N THR A 23 1.93 0.36 4.81
CA THR A 23 0.86 0.86 3.94
C THR A 23 -0.51 0.61 4.56
N ALA A 24 -0.74 -0.60 5.10
CA ALA A 24 -1.99 -0.94 5.75
C ALA A 24 -2.27 -0.06 6.99
N ALA A 25 -1.25 0.10 7.84
CA ALA A 25 -1.33 0.93 9.04
C ALA A 25 -1.66 2.39 8.70
N TYR A 26 -0.95 3.00 7.74
CA TYR A 26 -1.21 4.39 7.37
C TYR A 26 -2.60 4.57 6.76
N LEU A 27 -3.04 3.68 5.86
CA LEU A 27 -4.38 3.73 5.29
C LEU A 27 -5.47 3.63 6.37
N ALA A 28 -5.30 2.73 7.35
CA ALA A 28 -6.24 2.59 8.46
C ALA A 28 -6.27 3.83 9.35
N MET A 29 -5.11 4.47 9.60
CA MET A 29 -5.02 5.77 10.29
C MET A 29 -5.73 6.90 9.54
N GLN A 30 -5.77 6.84 8.20
CA GLN A 30 -6.54 7.76 7.35
C GLN A 30 -8.05 7.42 7.31
N GLY A 31 -8.51 6.44 8.11
CA GLY A 31 -9.92 6.09 8.23
C GLY A 31 -10.46 5.24 7.09
N PHE A 32 -9.60 4.55 6.33
CA PHE A 32 -10.03 3.51 5.39
C PHE A 32 -10.21 2.17 6.09
N LYS A 33 -11.18 1.36 5.66
CA LYS A 33 -11.29 -0.04 6.07
C LYS A 33 -10.29 -0.88 5.29
N VAL A 34 -9.31 -1.45 5.98
CA VAL A 34 -8.18 -2.16 5.38
C VAL A 34 -8.13 -3.60 5.86
N LEU A 35 -7.96 -4.53 4.93
CA LEU A 35 -7.58 -5.92 5.21
C LEU A 35 -6.14 -6.14 4.74
N ALA A 36 -5.23 -6.45 5.66
CA ALA A 36 -3.92 -6.99 5.33
C ALA A 36 -4.02 -8.52 5.20
N VAL A 37 -3.40 -9.10 4.18
CA VAL A 37 -3.43 -10.54 3.93
C VAL A 37 -2.01 -11.07 3.85
N ASP A 38 -1.68 -12.02 4.70
CA ASP A 38 -0.40 -12.73 4.66
C ASP A 38 -0.52 -13.95 3.74
N MET A 39 0.13 -13.92 2.57
CA MET A 39 0.18 -15.07 1.65
C MET A 39 1.52 -15.81 1.71
N ASP A 40 2.46 -15.36 2.54
CA ASP A 40 3.74 -16.05 2.74
C ASP A 40 3.60 -17.05 3.89
N PRO A 41 3.80 -18.36 3.67
CA PRO A 41 3.80 -19.34 4.76
C PRO A 41 4.85 -19.06 5.84
N GLN A 42 5.83 -18.18 5.62
CA GLN A 42 6.71 -17.72 6.70
C GLN A 42 6.00 -16.87 7.76
N GLY A 43 4.78 -16.38 7.49
CA GLY A 43 3.98 -15.63 8.48
C GLY A 43 4.56 -14.27 8.86
N ASN A 44 5.47 -13.72 8.04
CA ASN A 44 6.21 -12.50 8.40
C ASN A 44 5.29 -11.29 8.59
N LEU A 45 4.22 -11.16 7.80
CA LEU A 45 3.26 -10.05 7.97
C LEU A 45 2.47 -10.22 9.26
N THR A 46 2.09 -11.46 9.55
CA THR A 46 1.39 -11.83 10.78
C THR A 46 2.22 -11.47 12.01
N GLN A 47 3.50 -11.86 12.03
CA GLN A 47 4.45 -11.49 13.08
C GLN A 47 4.72 -9.98 13.15
N HIS A 48 4.77 -9.29 12.00
CA HIS A 48 4.96 -7.85 11.96
C HIS A 48 3.87 -7.08 12.71
N PHE A 49 2.65 -7.60 12.78
CA PHE A 49 1.56 -7.02 13.57
C PHE A 49 1.49 -7.52 15.02
N GLY A 50 2.50 -8.28 15.46
CA GLY A 50 2.66 -8.72 16.85
C GLY A 50 1.90 -9.99 17.21
N TYR A 51 1.46 -10.78 16.23
CA TYR A 51 0.82 -12.06 16.48
C TYR A 51 1.84 -13.20 16.40
N ASP A 52 1.80 -14.09 17.40
CA ASP A 52 2.64 -15.28 17.45
C ASP A 52 2.08 -16.36 16.51
N THR A 53 2.81 -16.63 15.41
CA THR A 53 2.41 -17.60 14.38
C THR A 53 2.36 -19.03 14.89
N ASP A 54 3.12 -19.36 15.93
CA ASP A 54 3.17 -20.72 16.48
C ASP A 54 1.94 -21.03 17.35
N GLN A 55 1.21 -19.99 17.77
CA GLN A 55 -0.03 -20.10 18.55
C GLN A 55 -1.30 -19.85 17.73
N LEU A 56 -1.17 -19.65 16.41
CA LEU A 56 -2.28 -19.38 15.51
C LEU A 56 -2.70 -20.64 14.76
N ASP A 57 -3.73 -21.32 15.25
CA ASP A 57 -4.32 -22.48 14.56
C ASP A 57 -5.25 -22.08 13.41
N ASP A 58 -6.00 -20.99 13.57
CA ASP A 58 -6.95 -20.50 12.59
C ASP A 58 -6.27 -19.50 11.64
N THR A 59 -5.73 -20.01 10.53
CA THR A 59 -5.07 -19.22 9.49
C THR A 59 -5.79 -19.32 8.14
N ILE A 60 -5.27 -18.59 7.14
CA ILE A 60 -5.76 -18.63 5.76
C ILE A 60 -5.86 -20.04 5.18
N LEU A 61 -5.06 -21.00 5.68
CA LEU A 61 -5.15 -22.39 5.29
C LEU A 61 -6.54 -22.99 5.60
N LYS A 62 -7.13 -22.68 6.77
CA LYS A 62 -8.45 -23.21 7.15
C LYS A 62 -9.54 -22.70 6.19
N LEU A 63 -9.37 -21.51 5.62
CA LEU A 63 -10.25 -20.99 4.58
C LEU A 63 -10.06 -21.75 3.26
N PHE A 64 -8.81 -22.00 2.84
CA PHE A 64 -8.53 -22.76 1.62
C PHE A 64 -9.03 -24.20 1.69
N LEU A 65 -9.10 -24.78 2.88
CA LEU A 65 -9.63 -26.12 3.12
C LEU A 65 -11.15 -26.12 3.38
N ASN A 66 -11.83 -24.97 3.33
CA ASN A 66 -13.25 -24.81 3.67
C ASN A 66 -13.61 -25.38 5.06
N GLN A 67 -12.70 -25.26 6.03
CA GLN A 67 -12.90 -25.74 7.40
C GLN A 67 -13.47 -24.67 8.34
N LYS A 68 -13.30 -23.39 7.97
CA LYS A 68 -13.67 -22.22 8.76
C LYS A 68 -14.23 -21.12 7.86
N SER A 69 -15.06 -20.25 8.45
CA SER A 69 -15.51 -19.00 7.81
C SER A 69 -14.46 -17.90 7.91
N PHE A 70 -14.58 -16.86 7.08
CA PHE A 70 -13.68 -15.71 7.11
C PHE A 70 -13.70 -15.02 8.48
N GLU A 71 -14.88 -14.89 9.09
CA GLU A 71 -15.10 -14.24 10.38
C GLU A 71 -14.43 -14.98 11.55
N GLU A 72 -14.29 -16.30 11.45
CA GLU A 72 -13.59 -17.10 12.46
C GLU A 72 -12.06 -16.96 12.38
N VAL A 73 -11.52 -16.64 11.19
CA VAL A 73 -10.07 -16.63 10.93
C VAL A 73 -9.49 -15.21 11.00
N VAL A 74 -10.26 -14.19 10.62
CA VAL A 74 -9.76 -12.82 10.53
C VAL A 74 -9.44 -12.23 11.91
N LEU A 75 -8.25 -11.65 12.05
CA LEU A 75 -7.79 -10.97 13.26
C LEU A 75 -8.10 -9.47 13.16
N LYS A 76 -8.72 -8.90 14.19
CA LYS A 76 -9.00 -7.46 14.27
C LYS A 76 -7.86 -6.74 14.97
N ARG A 77 -6.94 -6.15 14.21
CA ARG A 77 -5.82 -5.37 14.76
C ARG A 77 -6.28 -4.00 15.28
N SER A 78 -7.23 -3.37 14.60
CA SER A 78 -7.95 -2.17 15.06
C SER A 78 -9.31 -2.07 14.37
N ASP A 79 -10.10 -1.04 14.69
CA ASP A 79 -11.41 -0.80 14.06
C ASP A 79 -11.36 -0.69 12.52
N ASN A 80 -10.22 -0.27 11.99
CA ASN A 80 -10.01 0.00 10.57
C ASN A 80 -8.97 -0.92 9.91
N LEU A 81 -8.27 -1.74 10.69
CA LEU A 81 -7.24 -2.65 10.19
C LEU A 81 -7.52 -4.08 10.67
N HIS A 82 -7.82 -4.94 9.72
CA HIS A 82 -7.93 -6.37 9.93
C HIS A 82 -6.75 -7.10 9.26
N LEU A 83 -6.47 -8.31 9.73
CA LEU A 83 -5.41 -9.17 9.23
C LEU A 83 -5.99 -10.56 8.95
N LEU A 84 -5.73 -11.09 7.77
CA LEU A 84 -5.89 -12.51 7.46
C LEU A 84 -4.53 -13.19 7.66
N PRO A 85 -4.34 -13.94 8.77
CA PRO A 85 -3.03 -14.44 9.16
C PRO A 85 -2.61 -15.70 8.40
N ASN A 86 -1.31 -15.97 8.43
CA ASN A 86 -0.71 -17.18 7.85
C ASN A 86 0.45 -17.67 8.70
N ASN A 87 0.80 -18.95 8.54
CA ASN A 87 1.88 -19.61 9.24
C ASN A 87 2.48 -20.75 8.40
N ILE A 88 3.47 -21.43 8.98
CA ILE A 88 4.26 -22.46 8.29
C ILE A 88 3.44 -23.70 7.91
N GLU A 89 2.29 -23.95 8.55
CA GLU A 89 1.40 -25.08 8.23
C GLU A 89 0.98 -25.04 6.75
N THR A 90 0.74 -23.85 6.21
CA THR A 90 0.36 -23.64 4.80
C THR A 90 1.39 -24.20 3.83
N ALA A 91 2.69 -24.17 4.17
CA ALA A 91 3.74 -24.76 3.33
C ALA A 91 3.60 -26.29 3.25
N GLY A 92 3.18 -26.94 4.34
CA GLY A 92 2.93 -28.39 4.37
C GLY A 92 1.79 -28.84 3.44
N TYR A 93 0.87 -27.93 3.11
CA TYR A 93 -0.26 -28.19 2.21
C TYR A 93 -0.03 -27.76 0.77
N GLU A 94 1.14 -27.22 0.41
CA GLU A 94 1.41 -26.68 -0.93
C GLU A 94 1.18 -27.73 -2.02
N LEU A 95 1.66 -28.97 -1.83
CA LEU A 95 1.44 -30.06 -2.79
C LEU A 95 -0.02 -30.49 -2.89
N THR A 96 -0.77 -30.45 -1.78
CA THR A 96 -2.19 -30.77 -1.74
C THR A 96 -2.99 -29.71 -2.51
N ILE A 97 -2.72 -28.43 -2.24
CA ILE A 97 -3.28 -27.29 -2.97
C ILE A 97 -2.95 -27.41 -4.45
N TYR A 98 -1.71 -27.77 -4.80
CA TYR A 98 -1.29 -27.89 -6.19
C TYR A 98 -2.07 -28.96 -6.98
N LYS A 99 -2.59 -29.99 -6.29
CA LYS A 99 -3.41 -31.06 -6.89
C LYS A 99 -4.91 -30.73 -6.91
N SER A 100 -5.34 -29.68 -6.22
CA SER A 100 -6.75 -29.30 -6.16
C SER A 100 -7.25 -28.69 -7.48
N LEU A 101 -8.55 -28.84 -7.73
CA LEU A 101 -9.22 -28.17 -8.84
C LEU A 101 -9.31 -26.67 -8.57
N ALA A 102 -9.16 -25.85 -9.62
CA ALA A 102 -9.22 -24.39 -9.52
C ALA A 102 -8.28 -23.77 -8.47
N LYS A 103 -7.16 -24.45 -8.16
CA LYS A 103 -6.14 -24.04 -7.18
C LYS A 103 -5.61 -22.63 -7.32
N GLU A 104 -5.72 -22.03 -8.51
CA GLU A 104 -5.28 -20.67 -8.80
C GLU A 104 -6.23 -19.60 -8.24
N TYR A 105 -7.46 -19.98 -7.86
CA TYR A 105 -8.55 -19.07 -7.50
C TYR A 105 -8.91 -19.08 -6.01
N LEU A 106 -8.24 -19.88 -5.18
CA LEU A 106 -8.57 -20.05 -3.76
C LEU A 106 -8.68 -18.72 -3.01
N LEU A 107 -7.68 -17.85 -3.14
CA LEU A 107 -7.71 -16.55 -2.48
C LEU A 107 -8.81 -15.64 -3.03
N ARG A 108 -9.06 -15.69 -4.34
CA ARG A 108 -10.14 -14.89 -4.96
C ARG A 108 -11.48 -15.30 -4.39
N ASP A 109 -11.71 -16.59 -4.25
CA ASP A 109 -12.99 -17.13 -3.77
C ASP A 109 -13.21 -16.81 -2.28
N VAL A 110 -12.12 -16.69 -1.48
CA VAL A 110 -12.16 -16.17 -0.11
C VAL A 110 -12.45 -14.66 -0.05
N LEU A 111 -11.80 -13.85 -0.90
CA LEU A 111 -11.89 -12.39 -0.81
C LEU A 111 -13.11 -11.78 -1.51
N HIS A 112 -13.63 -12.42 -2.56
CA HIS A 112 -14.72 -11.86 -3.36
C HIS A 112 -15.99 -11.57 -2.54
N PRO A 113 -16.47 -12.48 -1.65
CA PRO A 113 -17.66 -12.24 -0.84
C PRO A 113 -17.52 -11.05 0.12
N ILE A 114 -16.31 -10.80 0.62
CA ILE A 114 -16.04 -9.75 1.62
C ILE A 114 -15.51 -8.44 0.99
N SER A 115 -15.32 -8.40 -0.32
CA SER A 115 -14.67 -7.29 -1.03
C SER A 115 -15.40 -5.95 -0.90
N ASN A 116 -16.67 -5.94 -0.52
CA ASN A 116 -17.42 -4.69 -0.28
C ASN A 116 -17.34 -4.19 1.18
N ALA A 117 -16.76 -4.97 2.10
CA ALA A 117 -16.58 -4.58 3.50
C ALA A 117 -15.29 -3.77 3.74
N TYR A 118 -14.41 -3.69 2.73
CA TYR A 118 -13.12 -3.01 2.81
C TYR A 118 -12.95 -2.02 1.66
N ASP A 119 -12.21 -0.94 1.91
CA ASP A 119 -11.76 -0.01 0.90
C ASP A 119 -10.52 -0.56 0.18
N PHE A 120 -9.61 -1.17 0.96
CA PHE A 120 -8.35 -1.74 0.51
C PHE A 120 -8.13 -3.15 1.06
N ILE A 121 -7.66 -4.05 0.20
CA ILE A 121 -7.13 -5.35 0.59
C ILE A 121 -5.68 -5.43 0.12
N LEU A 122 -4.72 -5.52 1.04
CA LEU A 122 -3.30 -5.49 0.75
C LEU A 122 -2.69 -6.88 0.99
N ILE A 123 -2.10 -7.48 -0.04
CA ILE A 123 -1.60 -8.86 0.01
C ILE A 123 -0.07 -8.85 0.03
N ASP A 124 0.53 -9.37 1.10
CA ASP A 124 1.97 -9.65 1.16
C ASP A 124 2.26 -11.01 0.52
N CYS A 125 2.98 -11.01 -0.59
CA CYS A 125 3.26 -12.24 -1.34
C CYS A 125 4.57 -12.92 -0.88
N PRO A 126 4.69 -14.24 -1.03
CA PRO A 126 5.97 -14.93 -0.82
C PRO A 126 7.04 -14.47 -1.83
N PRO A 127 8.34 -14.71 -1.55
CA PRO A 127 9.45 -14.26 -2.40
C PRO A 127 9.60 -15.02 -3.73
N ASN A 128 8.81 -16.08 -3.94
CA ASN A 128 8.82 -16.91 -5.14
C ASN A 128 7.55 -16.68 -5.98
N LEU A 129 7.59 -17.04 -7.27
CA LEU A 129 6.41 -17.00 -8.15
C LEU A 129 5.68 -18.35 -8.18
N GLY A 130 5.49 -18.95 -7.00
CA GLY A 130 4.77 -20.22 -6.81
C GLY A 130 3.24 -20.06 -6.77
N ILE A 131 2.55 -21.10 -6.29
CA ILE A 131 1.09 -21.17 -6.28
C ILE A 131 0.43 -20.07 -5.42
N PHE A 132 1.08 -19.67 -4.32
CA PHE A 132 0.57 -18.62 -3.43
C PHE A 132 0.66 -17.22 -4.06
N SER A 133 1.78 -16.88 -4.69
CA SER A 133 1.92 -15.65 -5.48
C SER A 133 0.98 -15.62 -6.69
N LEU A 134 0.72 -16.78 -7.30
CA LEU A 134 -0.28 -16.90 -8.35
C LEU A 134 -1.68 -16.58 -7.83
N ASN A 135 -2.09 -17.16 -6.70
CA ASN A 135 -3.37 -16.87 -6.04
C ASN A 135 -3.52 -15.38 -5.70
N ALA A 136 -2.47 -14.77 -5.16
CA ALA A 136 -2.45 -13.34 -4.86
C ALA A 136 -2.72 -12.49 -6.12
N LEU A 137 -2.04 -12.78 -7.23
CA LEU A 137 -2.23 -12.09 -8.50
C LEU A 137 -3.63 -12.32 -9.11
N VAL A 138 -4.17 -13.53 -8.99
CA VAL A 138 -5.51 -13.84 -9.50
C VAL A 138 -6.60 -13.13 -8.70
N ALA A 139 -6.43 -12.98 -7.39
CA ALA A 139 -7.37 -12.25 -6.53
C ALA A 139 -7.24 -10.71 -6.65
N SER A 140 -6.12 -10.21 -7.16
CA SER A 140 -5.80 -8.78 -7.13
C SER A 140 -6.44 -7.98 -8.25
N THR A 141 -6.84 -6.74 -7.96
CA THR A 141 -7.16 -5.74 -8.99
C THR A 141 -5.88 -5.16 -9.59
N GLU A 142 -4.84 -5.00 -8.77
CA GLU A 142 -3.57 -4.42 -9.18
C GLU A 142 -2.41 -4.96 -8.34
N PHE A 143 -1.17 -4.73 -8.80
CA PHE A 143 0.01 -5.11 -8.03
C PHE A 143 1.11 -4.06 -8.11
N ILE A 144 1.94 -4.02 -7.07
CA ILE A 144 3.11 -3.17 -6.94
C ILE A 144 4.36 -4.04 -6.84
N LEU A 145 5.37 -3.72 -7.65
CA LEU A 145 6.70 -4.30 -7.51
C LEU A 145 7.48 -3.52 -6.46
N VAL A 146 7.90 -4.20 -5.39
CA VAL A 146 8.77 -3.61 -4.37
C VAL A 146 10.20 -3.97 -4.70
N VAL A 147 11.10 -3.02 -4.91
CA VAL A 147 12.45 -3.26 -5.43
C VAL A 147 13.51 -2.62 -4.54
N SER A 148 14.50 -3.39 -4.11
CA SER A 148 15.71 -2.87 -3.45
C SER A 148 16.88 -2.80 -4.44
N PRO A 149 17.67 -1.71 -4.48
CA PRO A 149 18.84 -1.59 -5.33
C PRO A 149 19.85 -2.75 -5.18
N GLU A 150 20.05 -3.23 -3.95
CA GLU A 150 21.00 -4.31 -3.66
C GLU A 150 20.59 -5.66 -4.28
N PHE A 151 19.28 -5.85 -4.47
CA PHE A 151 18.70 -7.13 -4.86
C PHE A 151 18.04 -7.09 -6.24
N PHE A 152 18.35 -6.10 -7.07
CA PHE A 152 17.74 -5.92 -8.39
C PHE A 152 18.64 -6.34 -9.56
N PRO A 153 18.82 -7.65 -9.83
CA PRO A 153 19.37 -8.06 -11.11
C PRO A 153 18.28 -7.83 -12.17
N MET A 154 18.55 -6.99 -13.17
CA MET A 154 17.67 -6.77 -14.33
C MET A 154 17.13 -8.07 -14.97
N ARG A 155 17.87 -9.17 -14.84
CA ARG A 155 17.47 -10.52 -15.29
C ARG A 155 16.20 -11.05 -14.61
N ALA A 156 15.84 -10.54 -13.43
CA ALA A 156 14.65 -10.90 -12.67
C ALA A 156 13.34 -10.34 -13.25
N ILE A 157 13.41 -9.28 -14.05
CA ILE A 157 12.20 -8.63 -14.57
C ILE A 157 11.47 -9.52 -15.58
N LYS A 158 12.21 -10.25 -16.42
CA LYS A 158 11.61 -11.02 -17.52
C LYS A 158 10.73 -12.18 -17.02
N PRO A 159 11.18 -13.07 -16.12
CA PRO A 159 10.32 -14.15 -15.59
C PRO A 159 9.06 -13.61 -14.89
N PHE A 160 9.20 -12.49 -14.18
CA PHE A 160 8.07 -11.81 -13.57
C PHE A 160 7.07 -11.33 -14.64
N TYR A 161 7.55 -10.64 -15.66
CA TYR A 161 6.71 -10.10 -16.74
C TYR A 161 5.99 -11.22 -17.52
N ASP A 162 6.68 -12.33 -17.79
CA ASP A 162 6.09 -13.52 -18.43
C ASP A 162 4.96 -14.11 -17.57
N THR A 163 5.16 -14.18 -16.25
CA THR A 163 4.14 -14.63 -15.30
C THR A 163 2.95 -13.69 -15.25
N TYR A 164 3.19 -12.37 -15.18
CA TYR A 164 2.14 -11.36 -15.23
C TYR A 164 1.30 -11.47 -16.51
N LEU A 165 1.93 -11.58 -17.68
CA LEU A 165 1.23 -11.74 -18.96
C LEU A 165 0.39 -13.01 -18.99
N MET A 166 0.90 -14.12 -18.44
CA MET A 166 0.17 -15.37 -18.33
C MET A 166 -1.09 -15.19 -17.47
N VAL A 167 -0.97 -14.61 -16.27
CA VAL A 167 -2.10 -14.35 -15.38
C VAL A 167 -3.12 -13.44 -16.06
N LYS A 168 -2.67 -12.33 -16.62
CA LYS A 168 -3.55 -11.36 -17.29
C LYS A 168 -4.29 -11.95 -18.48
N LYS A 169 -3.65 -12.87 -19.22
CA LYS A 169 -4.25 -13.49 -20.40
C LYS A 169 -5.16 -14.69 -20.07
N LYS A 170 -4.92 -15.41 -18.98
CA LYS A 170 -5.60 -16.70 -18.75
C LYS A 170 -6.46 -16.76 -17.49
N LEU A 171 -6.17 -15.94 -16.48
CA LEU A 171 -6.75 -16.12 -15.13
C LEU A 171 -7.43 -14.85 -14.59
N ASN A 172 -6.86 -13.67 -14.84
CA ASN A 172 -7.39 -12.40 -14.35
C ASN A 172 -7.14 -11.27 -15.37
N HIS A 173 -8.09 -11.09 -16.30
CA HIS A 173 -8.00 -10.09 -17.38
C HIS A 173 -7.99 -8.63 -16.89
N THR A 174 -8.48 -8.39 -15.68
CA THR A 174 -8.58 -7.05 -15.10
C THR A 174 -7.33 -6.59 -14.37
N LEU A 175 -6.38 -7.51 -14.09
CA LEU A 175 -5.15 -7.23 -13.35
C LEU A 175 -4.36 -6.07 -13.97
N GLN A 176 -4.09 -5.05 -13.16
CA GLN A 176 -3.28 -3.90 -13.56
C GLN A 176 -1.91 -3.90 -12.90
N PHE A 177 -0.90 -3.57 -13.69
CA PHE A 177 0.40 -3.22 -13.13
C PHE A 177 0.34 -1.77 -12.62
N LYS A 178 0.33 -1.60 -11.29
CA LYS A 178 0.18 -0.28 -10.68
C LYS A 178 1.48 0.51 -10.76
N GLY A 179 2.58 -0.09 -10.31
CA GLY A 179 3.87 0.57 -10.35
C GLY A 179 4.99 -0.18 -9.62
N VAL A 180 6.13 0.51 -9.50
CA VAL A 180 7.35 0.04 -8.83
C VAL A 180 7.66 0.99 -7.68
N LEU A 181 7.75 0.47 -6.46
CA LEU A 181 8.27 1.19 -5.29
C LEU A 181 9.71 0.78 -5.04
N MET A 182 10.60 1.75 -4.90
CA MET A 182 11.97 1.47 -4.46
C MET A 182 12.08 1.51 -2.93
N THR A 183 12.74 0.51 -2.36
CA THR A 183 12.95 0.37 -0.90
C THR A 183 14.43 0.23 -0.58
N MET A 184 14.78 0.42 0.71
CA MET A 184 16.15 0.30 1.22
C MET A 184 17.17 1.15 0.42
N CYS A 185 16.73 2.32 -0.06
CA CYS A 185 17.54 3.17 -0.93
C CYS A 185 18.51 4.05 -0.15
N ASP A 186 19.72 4.23 -0.70
CA ASP A 186 20.64 5.30 -0.32
C ASP A 186 21.09 6.07 -1.57
N PHE A 187 20.42 7.19 -1.85
CA PHE A 187 20.73 8.02 -3.03
C PHE A 187 22.03 8.82 -2.91
N ARG A 188 22.79 8.69 -1.82
CA ARG A 188 24.20 9.13 -1.77
C ARG A 188 25.11 8.18 -2.56
N THR A 189 24.66 6.94 -2.78
CA THR A 189 25.40 5.92 -3.53
C THR A 189 25.12 5.99 -5.03
N ARG A 190 26.14 5.74 -5.86
CA ARG A 190 25.97 5.64 -7.33
C ARG A 190 25.05 4.48 -7.70
N HIS A 191 25.15 3.35 -6.99
CA HIS A 191 24.36 2.15 -7.27
C HIS A 191 22.85 2.40 -7.19
N SER A 192 22.36 3.04 -6.13
CA SER A 192 20.93 3.37 -6.01
C SER A 192 20.46 4.32 -7.11
N GLN A 193 21.29 5.29 -7.50
CA GLN A 193 20.99 6.23 -8.59
C GLN A 193 20.94 5.52 -9.95
N GLU A 194 21.86 4.59 -10.22
CA GLU A 194 21.88 3.81 -11.47
C GLU A 194 20.67 2.88 -11.57
N VAL A 195 20.35 2.15 -10.50
CA VAL A 195 19.15 1.30 -10.46
C VAL A 195 17.89 2.14 -10.70
N ARG A 196 17.78 3.32 -10.09
CA ARG A 196 16.65 4.23 -10.33
C ARG A 196 16.53 4.62 -11.80
N LYS A 197 17.63 5.07 -12.43
CA LYS A 197 17.62 5.43 -13.86
C LYS A 197 17.18 4.27 -14.76
N ILE A 198 17.62 3.05 -14.43
CA ILE A 198 17.23 1.85 -15.16
C ILE A 198 15.73 1.58 -14.99
N LEU A 199 15.20 1.67 -13.76
CA LEU A 199 13.78 1.50 -13.48
C LEU A 199 12.93 2.57 -14.17
N GLU A 200 13.36 3.83 -14.15
CA GLU A 200 12.68 4.95 -14.84
C GLU A 200 12.61 4.70 -16.35
N LYS A 201 13.68 4.16 -16.95
CA LYS A 201 13.72 3.82 -18.38
C LYS A 201 12.79 2.65 -18.74
N ASN A 202 12.73 1.61 -17.89
CA ASN A 202 11.95 0.40 -18.17
C ASN A 202 10.47 0.52 -17.77
N PHE A 203 10.16 1.37 -16.80
CA PHE A 203 8.82 1.56 -16.24
C PHE A 203 8.45 3.05 -16.20
N PRO A 204 8.44 3.74 -17.37
CA PRO A 204 8.10 5.14 -17.43
C PRO A 204 6.68 5.37 -16.88
N HIS A 205 6.52 6.39 -16.03
CA HIS A 205 5.25 6.73 -15.36
C HIS A 205 4.69 5.65 -14.42
N LYS A 206 5.45 4.57 -14.17
CA LYS A 206 5.08 3.48 -13.26
C LYS A 206 6.02 3.40 -12.06
N LEU A 207 7.15 4.09 -12.08
CA LEU A 207 7.99 4.25 -10.89
C LEU A 207 7.38 5.31 -9.95
N TYR A 208 7.15 4.94 -8.70
CA TYR A 208 6.75 5.89 -7.66
C TYR A 208 7.86 6.93 -7.45
N LYS A 209 7.47 8.19 -7.24
CA LYS A 209 8.40 9.26 -6.89
C LYS A 209 8.95 9.04 -5.49
N ALA A 210 8.07 8.65 -4.58
CA ALA A 210 8.40 8.21 -3.24
C ALA A 210 9.28 6.95 -3.27
N TYR A 211 10.16 6.86 -2.28
CA TYR A 211 11.04 5.72 -2.06
C TYR A 211 11.26 5.56 -0.56
N ILE A 212 11.58 4.35 -0.14
CA ILE A 212 11.85 4.05 1.27
C ILE A 212 13.35 3.97 1.49
N ARG A 213 13.88 4.78 2.41
CA ARG A 213 15.29 4.74 2.81
C ARG A 213 15.58 3.51 3.65
N ASN A 214 16.86 3.13 3.71
CA ASN A 214 17.31 2.20 4.74
C ASN A 214 17.18 2.88 6.11
N ASN A 215 16.40 2.29 7.02
CA ASN A 215 16.04 2.89 8.29
C ASN A 215 16.00 1.79 9.38
N VAL A 216 16.67 2.03 10.51
CA VAL A 216 16.79 1.07 11.61
C VAL A 216 15.46 0.93 12.36
N SER A 217 14.76 2.03 12.61
CA SER A 217 13.45 2.04 13.26
C SER A 217 12.43 1.14 12.54
N LEU A 218 12.49 1.00 11.21
CA LEU A 218 11.65 0.05 10.46
C LEU A 218 11.90 -1.42 10.82
N LYS A 219 13.16 -1.78 11.09
CA LYS A 219 13.53 -3.15 11.50
C LYS A 219 13.12 -3.40 12.94
N GLU A 220 13.36 -2.43 13.82
CA GLU A 220 12.97 -2.51 15.22
C GLU A 220 11.46 -2.59 15.39
N ALA A 221 10.69 -1.73 14.69
CA ALA A 221 9.23 -1.77 14.68
C ALA A 221 8.70 -3.17 14.32
N SER A 222 9.23 -3.76 13.24
CA SER A 222 8.88 -5.13 12.84
C SER A 222 9.19 -6.16 13.93
N SER A 223 10.30 -6.02 14.66
CA SER A 223 10.72 -6.98 15.69
C SER A 223 9.87 -6.92 16.96
N VAL A 224 9.24 -5.79 17.24
CA VAL A 224 8.35 -5.60 18.39
C VAL A 224 6.86 -5.70 18.02
N GLY A 225 6.54 -6.13 16.79
CA GLY A 225 5.16 -6.33 16.36
C GLY A 225 4.37 -5.04 16.17
N GLN A 226 5.05 -3.97 15.76
CA GLN A 226 4.46 -2.64 15.57
C GLN A 226 4.72 -2.13 14.15
N SER A 227 3.75 -1.40 13.61
CA SER A 227 3.99 -0.53 12.46
C SER A 227 4.93 0.61 12.84
N ILE A 228 5.57 1.23 11.85
CA ILE A 228 6.46 2.37 12.06
C ILE A 228 5.74 3.56 12.70
N PHE A 229 4.43 3.69 12.46
CA PHE A 229 3.63 4.78 12.99
C PHE A 229 3.27 4.57 14.48
N GLU A 230 3.26 3.33 14.94
CA GLU A 230 3.10 2.98 16.35
C GLU A 230 4.45 3.06 17.09
N TYR A 231 5.53 2.59 16.44
CA TYR A 231 6.87 2.52 17.05
C TYR A 231 7.60 3.86 17.09
N ASP A 232 7.72 4.54 15.94
CA ASP A 232 8.46 5.80 15.80
C ASP A 232 7.86 6.67 14.68
N PRO A 233 6.75 7.39 14.97
CA PRO A 233 6.02 8.19 13.98
C PRO A 233 6.80 9.40 13.47
N GLN A 234 7.88 9.80 14.14
CA GLN A 234 8.74 10.91 13.72
C GLN A 234 9.94 10.45 12.89
N SER A 235 10.12 9.13 12.73
CA SER A 235 11.20 8.56 11.94
C SER A 235 11.14 8.97 10.46
N THR A 236 12.32 8.91 9.83
CA THR A 236 12.41 9.02 8.37
C THR A 236 11.65 7.91 7.64
N GLY A 237 11.52 6.72 8.25
CA GLY A 237 10.74 5.61 7.72
C GLY A 237 9.23 5.88 7.71
N ALA A 238 8.69 6.46 8.79
CA ALA A 238 7.29 6.89 8.85
C ALA A 238 7.01 7.95 7.77
N PHE A 239 7.89 8.94 7.63
CA PHE A 239 7.78 9.96 6.58
C PHE A 239 7.83 9.36 5.17
N ASP A 240 8.72 8.41 4.90
CA ASP A 240 8.85 7.78 3.59
C ASP A 240 7.59 6.99 3.22
N TYR A 241 7.06 6.19 4.16
CA TYR A 241 5.81 5.45 3.91
C TYR A 241 4.61 6.37 3.79
N GLN A 242 4.51 7.44 4.59
CA GLN A 242 3.48 8.46 4.42
C GLN A 242 3.48 9.00 2.97
N ASN A 243 4.63 9.43 2.46
CA ASN A 243 4.73 9.97 1.09
C ASN A 243 4.35 8.92 0.04
N PHE A 244 4.79 7.68 0.22
CA PHE A 244 4.43 6.59 -0.68
C PHE A 244 2.92 6.34 -0.68
N VAL A 245 2.30 6.22 0.50
CA VAL A 245 0.87 5.91 0.59
C VAL A 245 0.03 7.06 0.06
N GLU A 246 0.42 8.31 0.32
CA GLU A 246 -0.22 9.50 -0.26
C GLU A 246 -0.12 9.54 -1.80
N GLU A 247 1.02 9.11 -2.37
CA GLU A 247 1.17 8.93 -3.81
C GLU A 247 0.34 7.74 -4.35
N PHE A 248 0.28 6.64 -3.59
CA PHE A 248 -0.47 5.42 -3.94
C PHE A 248 -1.99 5.63 -3.98
N ILE A 249 -2.55 6.37 -3.02
CA ILE A 249 -3.98 6.71 -2.98
C ILE A 249 -4.35 7.86 -3.91
N ARG A 250 -3.37 8.54 -4.51
CA ARG A 250 -3.58 9.68 -5.41
C ARG A 250 -4.53 9.36 -6.59
N ASP A 251 -4.52 8.11 -7.01
CA ASP A 251 -5.37 7.62 -8.09
C ASP A 251 -6.70 7.01 -7.58
N TYR A 252 -6.92 6.92 -6.26
CA TYR A 252 -8.08 6.21 -5.70
C TYR A 252 -9.41 6.96 -5.92
N GLU A 253 -9.40 8.28 -5.75
CA GLU A 253 -10.63 9.11 -5.83
C GLU A 253 -10.60 10.07 -7.04
N SER A 254 -9.63 9.91 -7.94
CA SER A 254 -9.15 10.95 -8.84
C SER A 254 -8.79 12.23 -8.07
N VAL A 255 -7.50 12.41 -7.82
CA VAL A 255 -7.00 13.65 -7.21
C VAL A 255 -7.38 14.91 -7.98
N GLN A 256 -7.79 14.78 -9.25
CA GLN A 256 -8.43 15.88 -9.97
C GLN A 256 -9.86 16.19 -9.52
N GLN A 257 -10.74 15.21 -9.26
CA GLN A 257 -12.09 15.50 -8.75
C GLN A 257 -12.03 16.03 -7.32
N LYS A 258 -11.20 15.43 -6.45
CA LYS A 258 -11.01 15.91 -5.08
C LYS A 258 -10.37 17.30 -5.03
N ARG A 259 -9.39 17.60 -5.91
CA ARG A 259 -8.86 18.96 -6.06
C ARG A 259 -9.92 19.93 -6.56
N ARG A 260 -10.66 19.59 -7.62
CA ARG A 260 -11.75 20.44 -8.15
C ARG A 260 -12.81 20.73 -7.09
N TYR A 261 -13.23 19.72 -6.34
CA TYR A 261 -14.19 19.87 -5.25
C TYR A 261 -13.69 20.86 -4.19
N TYR A 262 -12.45 20.71 -3.70
CA TYR A 262 -11.92 21.63 -2.70
C TYR A 262 -11.56 23.02 -3.27
N ASP A 263 -11.18 23.11 -4.54
CA ASP A 263 -11.02 24.40 -5.22
C ASP A 263 -12.35 25.14 -5.32
N GLU A 264 -13.44 24.45 -5.70
CA GLU A 264 -14.79 25.00 -5.74
C GLU A 264 -15.28 25.43 -4.35
N LYS A 265 -15.08 24.60 -3.32
CA LYS A 265 -15.43 24.95 -1.93
C LYS A 265 -14.63 26.15 -1.44
N PHE A 266 -13.33 26.18 -1.69
CA PHE A 266 -12.48 27.30 -1.29
C PHE A 266 -12.91 28.61 -1.96
N ASN A 267 -13.26 28.56 -3.25
CA ASN A 267 -13.69 29.74 -4.00
C ASN A 267 -15.04 30.31 -3.53
N GLN A 268 -15.90 29.48 -2.92
CA GLN A 268 -17.20 29.86 -2.37
C GLN A 268 -17.12 30.52 -0.99
N LEU A 269 -15.96 30.46 -0.31
CA LEU A 269 -15.76 31.08 1.00
C LEU A 269 -15.61 32.61 0.91
N SER A 270 -15.89 33.29 2.02
CA SER A 270 -15.59 34.72 2.18
C SER A 270 -14.08 34.99 2.20
N GLU A 271 -13.67 36.24 1.95
CA GLU A 271 -12.24 36.61 1.95
C GLU A 271 -11.59 36.49 3.34
N GLU A 272 -12.36 36.61 4.42
CA GLU A 272 -11.88 36.40 5.79
C GLU A 272 -11.61 34.92 6.06
N GLU A 273 -12.54 34.03 5.72
CA GLU A 273 -12.37 32.58 5.86
C GLU A 273 -11.22 32.05 5.00
N LYS A 274 -11.06 32.55 3.76
CA LYS A 274 -9.93 32.18 2.90
C LYS A 274 -8.60 32.55 3.53
N LYS A 275 -8.49 33.77 4.09
CA LYS A 275 -7.26 34.23 4.77
C LYS A 275 -6.93 33.37 5.97
N GLU A 276 -7.94 33.00 6.76
CA GLU A 276 -7.77 32.18 7.94
C GLU A 276 -7.31 30.75 7.58
N ILE A 277 -7.97 30.11 6.61
CA ILE A 277 -7.57 28.77 6.12
C ILE A 277 -6.15 28.80 5.55
N LEU A 278 -5.79 29.81 4.76
CA LEU A 278 -4.43 29.94 4.22
C LEU A 278 -3.40 30.23 5.32
N HIS A 279 -3.78 30.94 6.38
CA HIS A 279 -2.93 31.17 7.53
C HIS A 279 -2.63 29.86 8.26
N PHE A 280 -3.67 29.07 8.58
CA PHE A 280 -3.49 27.73 9.17
C PHE A 280 -2.73 26.78 8.25
N ALA A 281 -2.99 26.80 6.94
CA ALA A 281 -2.27 25.97 5.98
C ALA A 281 -0.77 26.27 6.00
N ARG A 282 -0.37 27.55 6.08
CA ARG A 282 1.05 27.95 6.22
C ARG A 282 1.66 27.49 7.54
N GLN A 283 0.90 27.55 8.64
CA GLN A 283 1.35 27.07 9.95
C GLN A 283 1.50 25.55 10.03
N ASN A 284 0.87 24.79 9.13
CA ASN A 284 0.98 23.33 9.08
C ASN A 284 2.13 22.84 8.18
N LEU A 285 2.73 23.71 7.36
CA LEU A 285 3.90 23.36 6.56
C LEU A 285 5.09 23.00 7.48
N SER A 286 5.93 22.05 7.07
CA SER A 286 7.13 21.69 7.84
C SER A 286 8.13 22.85 7.91
N GLN A 287 8.99 22.87 8.95
CA GLN A 287 10.05 23.90 9.08
C GLN A 287 10.95 23.99 7.85
N TYR A 288 11.22 22.86 7.18
CA TYR A 288 11.96 22.81 5.93
C TYR A 288 11.27 23.57 4.79
N VAL A 289 9.96 23.37 4.61
CA VAL A 289 9.17 24.08 3.59
C VAL A 289 9.00 25.56 3.95
N ARG A 290 8.93 25.89 5.24
CA ARG A 290 8.92 27.28 5.72
C ARG A 290 10.25 28.00 5.49
N HIS A 291 11.39 27.35 5.72
CA HIS A 291 12.68 27.96 5.41
C HIS A 291 12.85 28.24 3.91
N LYS A 292 12.29 27.36 3.05
CA LYS A 292 12.21 27.60 1.60
C LYS A 292 11.17 28.65 1.17
N LEU A 293 10.22 29.05 2.05
CA LEU A 293 9.34 30.20 1.82
C LEU A 293 10.14 31.51 1.77
N ASP A 294 11.13 31.64 2.65
CA ASP A 294 11.90 32.88 2.81
C ASP A 294 12.96 33.06 1.71
N GLU A 295 13.41 31.98 1.06
CA GLU A 295 14.47 31.99 0.04
C GLU A 295 13.98 32.17 -1.42
N MET A 296 12.66 32.25 -1.68
CA MET A 296 12.02 32.41 -3.01
C MET A 296 12.46 31.46 -4.15
N GLU A 297 13.27 30.43 -3.90
CA GLU A 297 13.90 29.61 -4.95
C GLU A 297 12.95 28.66 -5.72
N ASN A 298 11.72 28.38 -5.27
CA ASN A 298 10.81 27.44 -5.95
C ASN A 298 9.31 27.74 -5.72
N ALA A 299 8.80 28.82 -6.32
CA ALA A 299 7.40 29.26 -6.19
C ALA A 299 6.34 28.21 -6.56
N ARG A 300 6.65 27.28 -7.47
CA ARG A 300 5.72 26.23 -7.91
C ARG A 300 5.54 25.12 -6.87
N ILE A 301 6.64 24.64 -6.28
CA ILE A 301 6.62 23.63 -5.20
C ILE A 301 5.90 24.22 -3.98
N LEU A 302 6.11 25.51 -3.74
CA LEU A 302 5.45 26.28 -2.69
C LEU A 302 3.92 26.30 -2.84
N GLN A 303 3.44 26.67 -4.03
CA GLN A 303 1.99 26.71 -4.32
C GLN A 303 1.37 25.32 -4.19
N GLU A 304 2.06 24.28 -4.65
CA GLU A 304 1.58 22.91 -4.52
C GLU A 304 1.48 22.45 -3.06
N ALA A 305 2.47 22.75 -2.22
CA ALA A 305 2.46 22.40 -0.80
C ALA A 305 1.35 23.14 -0.03
N LEU A 306 1.15 24.43 -0.33
CA LEU A 306 0.09 25.24 0.25
C LEU A 306 -1.31 24.72 -0.14
N ILE A 307 -1.49 24.33 -1.41
CA ILE A 307 -2.74 23.73 -1.90
C ILE A 307 -3.06 22.42 -1.17
N ILE A 308 -2.04 21.61 -0.88
CA ILE A 308 -2.22 20.35 -0.13
C ILE A 308 -2.68 20.64 1.29
N GLU A 309 -2.01 21.53 2.02
CA GLU A 309 -2.40 21.87 3.40
C GLU A 309 -3.76 22.56 3.48
N ARG A 310 -4.06 23.47 2.54
CA ARG A 310 -5.39 24.07 2.39
C ARG A 310 -6.46 22.99 2.20
N ASN A 311 -6.22 22.03 1.31
CA ASN A 311 -7.17 20.94 1.04
C ASN A 311 -7.36 20.02 2.25
N ARG A 312 -6.31 19.78 3.06
CA ARG A 312 -6.43 19.04 4.33
C ARG A 312 -7.33 19.75 5.34
N ILE A 313 -7.27 21.07 5.41
CA ILE A 313 -8.17 21.86 6.29
C ILE A 313 -9.60 21.81 5.74
N LEU A 314 -9.77 22.01 4.43
CA LEU A 314 -11.09 21.94 3.78
C LEU A 314 -11.71 20.55 3.87
N GLU A 315 -10.92 19.47 3.91
CA GLU A 315 -11.42 18.11 4.12
C GLU A 315 -12.04 17.91 5.50
N LYS A 316 -11.50 18.57 6.53
CA LYS A 316 -12.07 18.53 7.88
C LYS A 316 -13.36 19.36 7.97
N LEU A 317 -13.43 20.47 7.26
CA LEU A 317 -14.60 21.36 7.25
C LEU A 317 -15.72 20.88 6.32
N PHE A 318 -15.35 20.27 5.19
CA PHE A 318 -16.25 19.85 4.11
C PHE A 318 -15.90 18.44 3.61
N PRO A 319 -16.16 17.38 4.40
CA PRO A 319 -15.71 16.02 4.08
C PRO A 319 -16.15 15.53 2.70
N TYR A 320 -15.20 15.24 1.80
CA TYR A 320 -15.48 14.81 0.42
C TYR A 320 -16.33 13.54 0.33
N ARG A 321 -16.19 12.61 1.28
CA ARG A 321 -16.96 11.35 1.30
C ARG A 321 -18.48 11.62 1.28
N GLN A 322 -18.97 12.66 1.96
CA GLN A 322 -20.40 13.00 1.96
C GLN A 322 -20.89 13.50 0.60
N HIS A 323 -20.03 14.20 -0.15
CA HIS A 323 -20.33 14.67 -1.51
C HIS A 323 -20.40 13.51 -2.51
N ALA A 324 -19.45 12.58 -2.46
CA ALA A 324 -19.37 11.43 -3.38
C ALA A 324 -20.64 10.55 -3.33
N TYR A 325 -21.16 10.25 -2.12
CA TYR A 325 -22.41 9.48 -1.97
C TYR A 325 -23.65 10.23 -2.48
N SER A 326 -23.68 11.56 -2.37
CA SER A 326 -24.80 12.38 -2.85
C SER A 326 -24.85 12.46 -4.39
N SER A 327 -23.70 12.44 -5.06
CA SER A 327 -23.63 12.46 -6.53
C SER A 327 -23.99 11.12 -7.18
N GLU A 328 -23.71 9.99 -6.52
CA GLU A 328 -24.09 8.65 -7.02
C GLU A 328 -25.58 8.35 -6.82
N SER A 329 -26.24 8.97 -5.83
CA SER A 329 -27.69 8.84 -5.64
C SER A 329 -28.57 9.60 -6.66
N LYS A 330 -27.94 10.36 -7.57
CA LYS A 330 -28.61 11.18 -8.59
C LYS A 330 -28.34 10.73 -10.04
N SER A 331 -27.66 9.61 -10.25
CA SER A 331 -27.40 9.03 -11.58
C SER A 331 -28.30 7.86 -11.89
#